data_AF-A0AAN1NQP3-F1
#
_entry.id   AF-A0AAN1NQP3-F1
#
_cell.length_a   1.000
_cell.length_b   1.000
_cell.length_c   1.000
_cell.angle_alpha   90.00
_cell.angle_beta   90.00
_cell.angle_gamma   90.00
#
_symmetry.space_group_name_H-M   'P 1'
#
loop_
_entity.id
_entity.type
_entity.pdbx_description
1 polymer ?
#
loop_
_entity_poly.entity_id
_entity_poly.type
_entity_poly.pdbx_seq_one_letter_code
_entity_poly.pdbx_strand_id
1 'polypeptide(L)'
;MKLTYSLVDWQALAPGLHGREAWQNWAQQGMAIDPTEVMAKPQFLPMMTARRLSGGSRAAVECGLALLARQQVDAIVFTSRHGELERNLRILTTLADQQAMSPTDFAMSVHNSAVGSLTIAAKAPLVSTSIAAGMDSFQQGLIEVSALHQSGYQQVLLVDFDGIVPDYYLPWLSEQCVNVPYAVALLLRAGEELYCTGRAGKEERAEPRLPQSLHFLQQWLAESTTFSLPGERLTWHWERNHG
;
A
#
# COMPACT_ATOMS: atom_id res chain seq x y z
N MET A 1 -10.47 7.59 -18.66
CA MET A 1 -9.83 6.25 -18.65
C MET A 1 -10.72 5.31 -17.84
N LYS A 2 -11.00 4.12 -18.35
CA LYS A 2 -11.78 3.07 -17.67
C LYS A 2 -10.83 1.91 -17.42
N LEU A 3 -10.64 1.53 -16.16
CA LEU A 3 -9.80 0.42 -15.74
C LEU A 3 -10.68 -0.71 -15.24
N THR A 4 -10.31 -1.97 -15.49
CA THR A 4 -11.11 -3.13 -15.10
C THR A 4 -10.24 -4.23 -14.51
N TYR A 5 -10.69 -4.83 -13.41
CA TYR A 5 -9.94 -5.86 -12.68
C TYR A 5 -10.86 -6.94 -12.14
N SER A 6 -10.28 -8.09 -11.82
CA SER A 6 -10.84 -9.01 -10.82
C SER A 6 -9.88 -9.18 -9.65
N LEU A 7 -10.42 -9.18 -8.44
CA LEU A 7 -9.63 -9.37 -7.23
C LEU A 7 -9.59 -10.86 -6.90
N VAL A 8 -8.40 -11.44 -6.96
CA VAL A 8 -8.19 -12.88 -6.72
C VAL A 8 -8.05 -13.15 -5.21
N ASP A 9 -7.24 -12.36 -4.53
CA ASP A 9 -6.98 -12.50 -3.10
C ASP A 9 -6.46 -11.18 -2.53
N TRP A 10 -6.48 -11.05 -1.21
CA TRP A 10 -5.94 -9.88 -0.52
C TRP A 10 -5.26 -10.26 0.80
N GLN A 11 -4.37 -9.38 1.24
CA GLN A 11 -3.75 -9.40 2.56
C GLN A 11 -3.55 -7.96 3.02
N ALA A 12 -3.85 -7.65 4.28
CA ALA A 12 -3.60 -6.33 4.82
C ALA A 12 -3.09 -6.39 6.27
N LEU A 13 -2.36 -5.36 6.65
CA LEU A 13 -1.84 -5.14 8.00
C LEU A 13 -1.96 -3.67 8.39
N ALA A 14 -2.50 -3.43 9.57
CA ALA A 14 -2.58 -2.15 10.25
C ALA A 14 -2.71 -2.42 11.77
N PRO A 15 -2.43 -1.44 12.64
CA PRO A 15 -2.60 -1.58 14.09
C PRO A 15 -3.98 -2.09 14.48
N GLY A 16 -4.03 -3.08 15.38
CA GLY A 16 -5.29 -3.63 15.92
C GLY A 16 -6.10 -4.51 14.96
N LEU A 17 -5.75 -4.59 13.67
CA LEU A 17 -6.47 -5.38 12.67
C LEU A 17 -5.76 -6.72 12.42
N HIS A 18 -6.08 -7.69 13.28
CA HIS A 18 -5.47 -9.02 13.27
C HIS A 18 -6.34 -10.07 12.55
N GLY A 19 -5.87 -10.52 11.38
CA GLY A 19 -6.54 -11.58 10.62
C GLY A 19 -7.79 -11.11 9.89
N ARG A 20 -8.35 -11.98 9.05
CA ARG A 20 -9.43 -11.63 8.11
C ARG A 20 -10.72 -11.15 8.80
N GLU A 21 -11.07 -11.76 9.94
CA GLU A 21 -12.28 -11.42 10.68
C GLU A 21 -12.25 -9.99 11.23
N ALA A 22 -11.11 -9.55 11.79
CA ALA A 22 -10.94 -8.18 12.28
C ALA A 22 -11.10 -7.15 11.15
N TRP A 23 -10.53 -7.42 9.97
CA TRP A 23 -10.68 -6.58 8.78
C TRP A 23 -12.12 -6.52 8.29
N GLN A 24 -12.83 -7.65 8.29
CA GLN A 24 -14.25 -7.72 7.91
C GLN A 24 -15.12 -6.88 8.85
N ASN A 25 -14.91 -7.04 10.17
CA ASN A 25 -15.63 -6.29 11.20
C ASN A 25 -15.34 -4.79 11.11
N TRP A 26 -14.06 -4.42 10.93
CA TRP A 26 -13.64 -3.03 10.72
C TRP A 26 -14.33 -2.37 9.51
N ALA A 27 -14.43 -3.11 8.41
CA ALA A 27 -15.09 -2.63 7.20
C ALA A 27 -16.60 -2.46 7.39
N GLN A 28 -17.29 -3.46 7.97
CA GLN A 28 -18.74 -3.43 8.17
C GLN A 28 -19.18 -2.35 9.18
N GLN A 29 -18.36 -2.09 10.20
CA GLN A 29 -18.68 -1.11 11.24
C GLN A 29 -18.16 0.31 10.93
N GLY A 30 -17.35 0.47 9.87
CA GLY A 30 -16.77 1.77 9.50
C GLY A 30 -15.85 2.35 10.59
N MET A 31 -15.13 1.49 11.31
CA MET A 31 -14.32 1.92 12.46
C MET A 31 -13.08 2.72 12.04
N ALA A 32 -12.60 3.59 12.93
CA ALA A 32 -11.28 4.20 12.80
C ALA A 32 -10.19 3.18 13.19
N ILE A 33 -8.99 3.32 12.61
CA ILE A 33 -7.82 2.54 13.03
C ILE A 33 -7.20 3.28 14.23
N ASP A 34 -7.07 2.60 15.36
CA ASP A 34 -6.44 3.16 16.56
C ASP A 34 -4.91 3.14 16.41
N PRO A 35 -4.22 4.30 16.39
CA PRO A 35 -2.77 4.37 16.27
C PRO A 35 -2.02 3.83 17.50
N THR A 36 -2.70 3.64 18.63
CA THR A 36 -2.08 3.13 19.88
C THR A 36 -2.02 1.60 19.92
N GLU A 37 -2.77 0.93 19.05
CA GLU A 37 -2.76 -0.52 18.92
C GLU A 37 -1.46 -1.04 18.30
N VAL A 38 -1.23 -2.34 18.44
CA VAL A 38 0.00 -2.98 17.94
C VAL A 38 -0.20 -3.61 16.56
N MET A 39 0.84 -3.56 15.75
CA MET A 39 0.91 -4.34 14.50
C MET A 39 1.05 -5.83 14.81
N ALA A 40 0.41 -6.67 13.99
CA ALA A 40 0.59 -8.12 14.07
C ALA A 40 2.06 -8.50 13.85
N LYS A 41 2.52 -9.54 14.55
CA LYS A 41 3.88 -10.07 14.32
C LYS A 41 3.97 -10.71 12.93
N PRO A 42 5.06 -10.44 12.17
CA PRO A 42 5.29 -11.11 10.90
C PRO A 42 5.39 -12.63 11.08
N GLN A 43 4.73 -13.38 10.21
CA GLN A 43 4.71 -14.84 10.16
C GLN A 43 5.57 -15.38 9.02
N PHE A 44 5.60 -14.69 7.87
CA PHE A 44 6.33 -15.14 6.68
C PHE A 44 7.71 -14.50 6.54
N LEU A 45 7.87 -13.26 7.01
CA LEU A 45 9.11 -12.50 6.92
C LEU A 45 10.16 -13.00 7.91
N PRO A 46 11.34 -13.46 7.44
CA PRO A 46 12.42 -13.87 8.34
C PRO A 46 12.84 -12.73 9.28
N MET A 47 12.99 -13.03 10.56
CA MET A 47 13.24 -12.03 11.61
C MET A 47 14.50 -11.18 11.36
N MET A 48 15.55 -11.73 10.75
CA MET A 48 16.75 -10.95 10.41
C MET A 48 16.46 -9.87 9.35
N THR A 49 15.63 -10.19 8.35
CA THR A 49 15.19 -9.23 7.33
C THR A 49 14.22 -8.22 7.94
N ALA A 50 13.28 -8.67 8.77
CA ALA A 50 12.31 -7.81 9.45
C ALA A 50 12.99 -6.66 10.23
N ARG A 51 14.09 -6.96 10.94
CA ARG A 51 14.85 -5.98 11.74
C ARG A 51 15.48 -4.85 10.91
N ARG A 52 15.68 -5.04 9.60
CA ARG A 52 16.29 -4.04 8.70
C ARG A 52 15.26 -3.12 8.06
N LEU A 53 13.97 -3.47 8.14
CA LEU A 53 12.88 -2.74 7.49
C LEU A 53 12.18 -1.77 8.46
N SER A 54 11.72 -0.64 7.92
CA SER A 54 10.80 0.29 8.57
C SER A 54 9.45 -0.38 8.87
N GLY A 55 8.60 0.24 9.70
CA GLY A 55 7.31 -0.33 10.08
C GLY A 55 6.42 -0.63 8.85
N GLY A 56 6.27 0.35 7.96
CA GLY A 56 5.50 0.23 6.72
C GLY A 56 6.08 -0.82 5.77
N SER A 57 7.39 -0.76 5.48
CA SER A 57 8.03 -1.75 4.58
C SER A 57 7.97 -3.17 5.13
N ARG A 58 8.06 -3.34 6.45
CA ARG A 58 7.90 -4.65 7.09
C ARG A 58 6.49 -5.19 6.87
N ALA A 59 5.47 -4.36 7.02
CA ALA A 59 4.08 -4.73 6.75
C ALA A 59 3.87 -5.09 5.27
N ALA A 60 4.42 -4.29 4.35
CA ALA A 60 4.32 -4.50 2.91
C ALA A 60 4.95 -5.83 2.48
N VAL A 61 6.17 -6.10 2.94
CA VAL A 61 6.87 -7.35 2.63
C VAL A 61 6.15 -8.55 3.25
N GLU A 62 5.67 -8.45 4.48
CA GLU A 62 4.88 -9.51 5.12
C GLU A 62 3.61 -9.82 4.32
N CYS A 63 2.84 -8.79 3.94
CA CYS A 63 1.63 -8.97 3.13
C CYS A 63 1.94 -9.62 1.77
N GLY A 64 3.01 -9.18 1.10
CA GLY A 64 3.45 -9.73 -0.17
C GLY A 64 3.88 -11.20 -0.04
N LEU A 65 4.68 -11.54 0.97
CA LEU A 65 5.10 -12.93 1.24
C LEU A 65 3.91 -13.83 1.54
N ALA A 66 2.94 -13.35 2.32
CA ALA A 66 1.75 -14.12 2.65
C ALA A 66 0.93 -14.49 1.40
N LEU A 67 0.83 -13.58 0.41
CA LEU A 67 0.16 -13.87 -0.86
C LEU A 67 0.99 -14.79 -1.75
N LEU A 68 2.30 -14.57 -1.87
CA LEU A 68 3.22 -15.46 -2.60
C LEU A 68 3.24 -16.89 -2.05
N ALA A 69 2.99 -17.07 -0.75
CA ALA A 69 2.94 -18.38 -0.12
C ALA A 69 1.70 -19.21 -0.50
N ARG A 70 0.63 -18.59 -1.02
CA ARG A 70 -0.65 -19.26 -1.29
C ARG A 70 -1.22 -19.01 -2.69
N GLN A 71 -0.62 -18.11 -3.47
CA GLN A 71 -1.04 -17.77 -4.82
C GLN A 71 0.16 -17.75 -5.77
N GLN A 72 -0.10 -17.99 -7.05
CA GLN A 72 0.86 -17.71 -8.12
C GLN A 72 0.81 -16.22 -8.47
N VAL A 73 1.99 -15.60 -8.59
CA VAL A 73 2.15 -14.18 -8.94
C VAL A 73 3.16 -14.08 -10.08
N ASP A 74 2.82 -13.35 -11.13
CA ASP A 74 3.65 -13.21 -12.33
C ASP A 74 4.47 -11.90 -12.32
N ALA A 75 3.95 -10.84 -11.69
CA ALA A 75 4.63 -9.55 -11.52
C ALA A 75 4.15 -8.82 -10.25
N ILE A 76 4.94 -7.83 -9.80
CA ILE A 76 4.70 -7.10 -8.55
C ILE A 76 4.77 -5.60 -8.78
N VAL A 77 3.82 -4.85 -8.22
CA VAL A 77 3.82 -3.39 -8.17
C VAL A 77 3.77 -2.97 -6.71
N PHE A 78 4.71 -2.15 -6.27
CA PHE A 78 4.65 -1.51 -4.95
C PHE A 78 4.30 -0.04 -5.11
N THR A 79 3.39 0.45 -4.27
CA THR A 79 3.05 1.87 -4.19
C THR A 79 3.26 2.38 -2.78
N SER A 80 3.78 3.59 -2.66
CA SER A 80 3.87 4.29 -1.39
C SER A 80 3.92 5.79 -1.65
N ARG A 81 3.21 6.57 -0.85
CA ARG A 81 3.23 8.03 -0.99
C ARG A 81 4.53 8.60 -0.44
N HIS A 82 4.96 8.09 0.72
CA HIS A 82 6.06 8.65 1.50
C HIS A 82 7.34 7.83 1.41
N GLY A 83 7.26 6.58 0.94
CA GLY A 83 8.37 5.65 0.85
C GLY A 83 9.05 5.45 2.20
N GLU A 84 10.37 5.52 2.22
CA GLU A 84 11.21 5.34 3.41
C GLU A 84 11.40 6.65 4.19
N LEU A 85 10.32 7.40 4.45
CA LEU A 85 10.38 8.75 5.03
C LEU A 85 11.09 8.81 6.39
N GLU A 86 10.81 7.87 7.30
CA GLU A 86 11.46 7.77 8.62
C GLU A 86 12.99 7.61 8.48
N ARG A 87 13.43 6.86 7.47
CA ARG A 87 14.84 6.61 7.18
C ARG A 87 15.49 7.81 6.52
N ASN A 88 14.80 8.46 5.59
CA ASN A 88 15.25 9.69 4.96
C ASN A 88 15.47 10.79 5.99
N LEU A 89 14.55 10.95 6.96
CA LEU A 89 14.74 11.91 8.04
C LEU A 89 15.99 11.60 8.86
N ARG A 90 16.18 10.34 9.28
CA ARG A 90 17.40 9.94 10.01
C ARG A 90 18.68 10.25 9.23
N ILE A 91 18.69 10.00 7.92
CA ILE A 91 19.83 10.32 7.05
C ILE A 91 20.09 11.83 7.02
N LEU A 92 19.05 12.63 6.84
CA LEU A 92 19.15 14.10 6.82
C LEU A 92 19.64 14.66 8.16
N THR A 93 19.14 14.13 9.28
CA THR A 93 19.63 14.47 10.63
C THR A 93 21.10 14.11 10.80
N THR A 94 21.50 12.90 10.41
CA THR A 94 22.91 12.45 10.47
C THR A 94 23.83 13.39 9.70
N LEU A 95 23.41 13.83 8.51
CA LEU A 95 24.15 14.79 7.69
C LEU A 95 24.23 16.17 8.33
N ALA A 96 23.12 16.67 8.88
CA ALA A 96 23.08 17.96 9.59
C ALA A 96 24.02 17.98 10.80
N ASP A 97 24.12 16.84 11.50
CA ASP A 97 25.01 16.64 12.65
C ASP A 97 26.46 16.31 12.26
N GLN A 98 26.80 16.32 10.96
CA GLN A 98 28.12 16.00 10.42
C GLN A 98 28.64 14.61 10.82
N GLN A 99 27.72 13.66 11.01
CA GLN A 99 28.04 12.29 11.39
C GLN A 99 28.21 11.38 10.16
N ALA A 100 28.93 10.28 10.34
CA ALA A 100 29.10 9.28 9.29
C ALA A 100 27.78 8.56 9.01
N MET A 101 27.38 8.51 7.74
CA MET A 101 26.16 7.83 7.31
C MET A 101 26.33 6.30 7.32
N SER A 102 25.32 5.60 7.80
CA SER A 102 25.23 4.14 7.71
C SER A 102 25.00 3.69 6.25
N PRO A 103 25.90 2.89 5.64
CA PRO A 103 25.72 2.40 4.28
C PRO A 103 24.45 1.57 4.11
N THR A 104 24.08 0.81 5.15
CA THR A 104 22.83 0.03 5.16
C THR A 104 21.62 0.95 5.16
N ASP A 105 21.65 2.02 5.96
CA ASP A 105 20.52 2.94 6.00
C ASP A 105 20.35 3.68 4.68
N PHE A 106 21.44 4.09 4.03
CA PHE A 106 21.39 4.68 2.69
C PHE A 106 20.88 3.67 1.64
N ALA A 107 21.42 2.45 1.62
CA ALA A 107 21.00 1.44 0.65
C ALA A 107 19.51 1.06 0.78
N MET A 108 18.96 1.14 2.00
CA MET A 108 17.55 0.86 2.26
C MET A 108 16.63 2.09 2.13
N SER A 109 17.16 3.28 1.82
CA SER A 109 16.37 4.52 1.71
C SER A 109 15.70 4.73 0.36
N VAL A 110 16.05 3.90 -0.63
CA VAL A 110 15.40 3.90 -1.93
C VAL A 110 13.97 3.40 -1.83
N HIS A 111 13.07 3.96 -2.64
CA HIS A 111 11.63 3.63 -2.61
C HIS A 111 11.35 2.14 -2.87
N ASN A 112 12.13 1.53 -3.76
CA ASN A 112 11.99 0.12 -4.12
C ASN A 112 12.61 -0.87 -3.13
N SER A 113 13.13 -0.41 -1.97
CA SER A 113 13.78 -1.29 -0.99
C SER A 113 12.83 -2.36 -0.45
N ALA A 114 11.53 -2.03 -0.32
CA ALA A 114 10.50 -2.97 0.12
C ALA A 114 10.27 -4.10 -0.92
N VAL A 115 10.04 -3.78 -2.19
CA VAL A 115 9.84 -4.80 -3.24
C VAL A 115 11.11 -5.61 -3.51
N GLY A 116 12.29 -4.97 -3.42
CA GLY A 116 13.57 -5.68 -3.46
C GLY A 116 13.73 -6.66 -2.30
N SER A 117 13.34 -6.26 -1.08
CA SER A 117 13.37 -7.14 0.09
C SER A 117 12.39 -8.31 -0.05
N LEU A 118 11.21 -8.07 -0.61
CA LEU A 118 10.22 -9.11 -0.91
C LEU A 118 10.76 -10.17 -1.86
N THR A 119 11.26 -9.75 -3.03
CA THR A 119 11.76 -10.67 -4.08
C THR A 119 12.97 -11.48 -3.60
N ILE A 120 13.87 -10.86 -2.82
CA ILE A 120 15.01 -11.54 -2.19
C ILE A 120 14.52 -12.56 -1.16
N ALA A 121 13.61 -12.18 -0.25
CA ALA A 121 13.10 -13.07 0.79
C ALA A 121 12.32 -14.26 0.21
N ALA A 122 11.52 -14.01 -0.83
CA ALA A 122 10.75 -15.02 -1.55
C ALA A 122 11.61 -15.89 -2.49
N LYS A 123 12.86 -15.49 -2.77
CA LYS A 123 13.71 -16.06 -3.83
C LYS A 123 13.00 -16.10 -5.19
N ALA A 124 12.23 -15.06 -5.47
CA ALA A 124 11.34 -14.97 -6.62
C ALA A 124 11.85 -13.87 -7.57
N PRO A 125 12.43 -14.21 -8.74
CA PRO A 125 12.94 -13.23 -9.70
C PRO A 125 11.81 -12.66 -10.56
N LEU A 126 10.81 -12.06 -9.91
CA LEU A 126 9.63 -11.51 -10.56
C LEU A 126 9.91 -10.10 -11.09
N VAL A 127 9.27 -9.75 -12.21
CA VAL A 127 9.21 -8.36 -12.67
C VAL A 127 8.57 -7.53 -11.57
N SER A 128 9.24 -6.44 -11.20
CA SER A 128 8.83 -5.59 -10.10
C SER A 128 8.98 -4.12 -10.43
N THR A 129 7.97 -3.33 -10.09
CA THR A 129 8.00 -1.87 -10.17
C THR A 129 7.62 -1.22 -8.85
N SER A 130 8.00 0.05 -8.67
CA SER A 130 7.77 0.80 -7.44
C SER A 130 7.41 2.24 -7.78
N ILE A 131 6.25 2.70 -7.32
CA ILE A 131 5.61 3.94 -7.77
C ILE A 131 5.26 4.83 -6.59
N ALA A 132 5.51 6.12 -6.74
CA ALA A 132 4.99 7.17 -5.86
C ALA A 132 4.27 8.23 -6.73
N ALA A 133 3.06 8.60 -6.35
CA ALA A 133 2.25 9.61 -7.03
C ALA A 133 1.40 10.43 -6.05
N GLY A 134 1.99 10.83 -4.91
CA GLY A 134 1.30 11.60 -3.88
C GLY A 134 0.13 10.81 -3.29
N MET A 135 -1.00 11.48 -3.02
CA MET A 135 -2.19 10.80 -2.51
C MET A 135 -2.80 9.80 -3.49
N ASP A 136 -2.48 9.91 -4.78
CA ASP A 136 -2.96 9.01 -5.83
C ASP A 136 -2.05 7.78 -6.07
N SER A 137 -1.07 7.54 -5.20
CA SER A 137 -0.08 6.45 -5.38
C SER A 137 -0.74 5.10 -5.64
N PHE A 138 -1.73 4.71 -4.83
CA PHE A 138 -2.51 3.48 -5.01
C PHE A 138 -3.20 3.43 -6.39
N GLN A 139 -3.91 4.49 -6.78
CA GLN A 139 -4.65 4.55 -8.04
C GLN A 139 -3.74 4.56 -9.26
N GLN A 140 -2.61 5.25 -9.20
CA GLN A 140 -1.61 5.22 -10.26
C GLN A 140 -0.92 3.85 -10.34
N GLY A 141 -0.73 3.15 -9.21
CA GLY A 141 -0.27 1.76 -9.20
C GLY A 141 -1.19 0.81 -9.95
N LEU A 142 -2.50 1.03 -9.91
CA LEU A 142 -3.45 0.23 -10.70
C LEU A 142 -3.28 0.45 -12.21
N ILE A 143 -2.88 1.64 -12.65
CA ILE A 143 -2.57 1.88 -14.08
C ILE A 143 -1.35 1.04 -14.49
N GLU A 144 -0.34 0.95 -13.64
CA GLU A 144 0.82 0.09 -13.85
C GLU A 144 0.41 -1.40 -13.89
N VAL A 145 -0.49 -1.83 -12.99
CA VAL A 145 -1.08 -3.18 -13.04
C VAL A 145 -1.74 -3.44 -14.40
N SER A 146 -2.51 -2.48 -14.92
CA SER A 146 -3.12 -2.60 -16.26
C SER A 146 -2.09 -2.68 -17.38
N ALA A 147 -0.99 -1.94 -17.29
CA ALA A 147 0.10 -2.00 -18.27
C ALA A 147 0.79 -3.37 -18.26
N LEU A 148 1.00 -3.95 -17.07
CA LEU A 148 1.55 -5.30 -16.92
C LEU A 148 0.57 -6.37 -17.46
N HIS A 149 -0.74 -6.24 -17.20
CA HIS A 149 -1.74 -7.13 -17.80
C HIS A 149 -1.71 -7.07 -19.33
N GLN A 150 -1.62 -5.87 -19.92
CA GLN A 150 -1.48 -5.70 -21.37
C GLN A 150 -0.16 -6.27 -21.92
N SER A 151 0.86 -6.36 -21.07
CA SER A 151 2.16 -6.98 -21.40
C SER A 151 2.17 -8.51 -21.23
N GLY A 152 1.05 -9.11 -20.83
CA GLY A 152 0.86 -10.57 -20.78
C GLY A 152 0.96 -11.20 -19.39
N TYR A 153 1.27 -10.43 -18.33
CA TYR A 153 1.24 -10.93 -16.94
C TYR A 153 -0.21 -11.17 -16.51
N GLN A 154 -0.55 -12.35 -15.99
CA GLN A 154 -1.94 -12.71 -15.71
C GLN A 154 -2.36 -12.33 -14.29
N GLN A 155 -1.46 -12.52 -13.32
CA GLN A 155 -1.68 -12.22 -11.90
C GLN A 155 -0.61 -11.25 -11.41
N VAL A 156 -1.02 -10.02 -11.11
CA VAL A 156 -0.14 -8.95 -10.66
C VAL A 156 -0.46 -8.61 -9.21
N LEU A 157 0.56 -8.68 -8.36
CA LEU A 157 0.47 -8.32 -6.95
C LEU A 157 0.70 -6.81 -6.80
N LEU A 158 -0.31 -6.06 -6.40
CA LEU A 158 -0.19 -4.66 -6.01
C LEU A 158 -0.07 -4.57 -4.49
N VAL A 159 0.96 -3.91 -3.97
CA VAL A 159 1.13 -3.66 -2.53
C VAL A 159 1.28 -2.16 -2.29
N ASP A 160 0.26 -1.57 -1.65
CA ASP A 160 0.28 -0.18 -1.22
C ASP A 160 0.60 -0.09 0.26
N PHE A 161 1.51 0.80 0.65
CA PHE A 161 1.97 0.92 2.03
C PHE A 161 2.49 2.31 2.34
N ASP A 162 2.49 2.66 3.62
CA ASP A 162 3.33 3.74 4.15
C ASP A 162 3.77 3.41 5.58
N GLY A 163 4.88 4.03 5.98
CA GLY A 163 5.30 4.08 7.39
C GLY A 163 4.63 5.23 8.13
N ILE A 164 5.08 5.45 9.37
CA ILE A 164 4.65 6.62 10.14
C ILE A 164 5.32 7.86 9.54
N VAL A 165 4.54 8.91 9.29
CA VAL A 165 5.09 10.24 9.00
C VAL A 165 5.67 10.80 10.30
N PRO A 166 6.99 11.07 10.37
CA PRO A 166 7.60 11.62 11.58
C PRO A 166 7.02 12.98 11.97
N ASP A 167 6.95 13.25 13.28
CA ASP A 167 6.44 14.50 13.86
C ASP A 167 7.04 15.75 13.26
N TYR A 168 8.31 15.68 12.85
CA TYR A 168 9.00 16.76 12.16
C TYR A 168 8.19 17.28 10.97
N TYR A 169 7.60 16.40 10.15
CA TYR A 169 6.89 16.78 8.93
C TYR A 169 5.45 17.22 9.11
N LEU A 170 4.81 16.87 10.23
CA LEU A 170 3.37 17.09 10.44
C LEU A 170 2.94 18.56 10.28
N PRO A 171 3.70 19.58 10.77
CA PRO A 171 3.31 20.98 10.61
C PRO A 171 3.25 21.49 9.16
N TRP A 172 3.83 20.76 8.21
CA TRP A 172 3.87 21.15 6.79
C TRP A 172 2.92 20.32 5.92
N LEU A 173 2.18 19.38 6.50
CA LEU A 173 1.18 18.60 5.80
C LEU A 173 -0.19 19.21 6.02
N SER A 174 -0.88 19.48 4.92
CA SER A 174 -2.25 20.01 4.93
C SER A 174 -3.31 18.95 5.18
N GLU A 175 -2.95 17.68 5.30
CA GLU A 175 -3.87 16.54 5.31
C GLU A 175 -3.83 15.77 6.63
N GLN A 176 -5.00 15.51 7.21
CA GLN A 176 -5.17 14.72 8.43
C GLN A 176 -5.64 13.30 8.12
N CYS A 177 -4.87 12.59 7.29
CA CYS A 177 -5.05 11.16 7.15
C CYS A 177 -4.55 10.43 8.40
N VAL A 178 -5.05 9.22 8.66
CA VAL A 178 -4.55 8.40 9.78
C VAL A 178 -3.05 8.14 9.62
N ASN A 179 -2.25 8.58 10.61
CA ASN A 179 -0.79 8.42 10.61
C ASN A 179 -0.39 7.12 11.32
N VAL A 180 -0.55 6.00 10.63
CA VAL A 180 -0.21 4.66 11.13
C VAL A 180 0.58 3.90 10.07
N PRO A 181 1.49 2.99 10.46
CA PRO A 181 2.09 2.10 9.49
C PRO A 181 1.00 1.14 8.98
N TYR A 182 0.88 0.99 7.66
CA TYR A 182 -0.07 0.06 7.07
C TYR A 182 0.49 -0.59 5.81
N ALA A 183 -0.13 -1.68 5.39
CA ALA A 183 0.03 -2.23 4.06
C ALA A 183 -1.26 -2.91 3.60
N VAL A 184 -1.61 -2.73 2.33
CA VAL A 184 -2.70 -3.41 1.63
C VAL A 184 -2.13 -4.06 0.37
N ALA A 185 -2.18 -5.38 0.33
CA ALA A 185 -1.76 -6.18 -0.81
C ALA A 185 -2.98 -6.80 -1.50
N LEU A 186 -3.07 -6.61 -2.82
CA LEU A 186 -4.14 -7.08 -3.68
C LEU A 186 -3.52 -7.92 -4.81
N LEU A 187 -4.02 -9.14 -4.99
CA LEU A 187 -3.70 -9.94 -6.17
C LEU A 187 -4.76 -9.71 -7.24
N LEU A 188 -4.35 -9.13 -8.36
CA LEU A 188 -5.24 -8.66 -9.40
C LEU A 188 -4.99 -9.41 -10.71
N ARG A 189 -6.08 -9.79 -11.37
CA ARG A 189 -6.07 -10.28 -12.76
C ARG A 189 -6.87 -9.37 -13.67
N ALA A 190 -6.64 -9.45 -14.96
CA ALA A 190 -7.52 -8.83 -15.95
C ALA A 190 -8.93 -9.43 -15.80
N GLY A 191 -9.95 -8.57 -15.73
CA GLY A 191 -11.32 -9.00 -15.49
C GLY A 191 -12.31 -7.85 -15.42
N GLU A 192 -13.57 -8.19 -15.18
CA GLU A 192 -14.74 -7.29 -15.26
C GLU A 192 -15.56 -7.27 -13.96
N GLU A 193 -14.94 -7.64 -12.85
CA GLU A 193 -15.58 -7.64 -11.52
C GLU A 193 -15.58 -6.24 -10.91
N LEU A 194 -14.51 -5.48 -11.13
CA LEU A 194 -14.32 -4.13 -10.63
C LEU A 194 -14.06 -3.18 -11.80
N TYR A 195 -14.81 -2.09 -11.83
CA TYR A 195 -14.65 -1.00 -12.80
C TYR A 195 -14.23 0.27 -12.08
N CYS A 196 -13.16 0.91 -12.56
CA CYS A 196 -12.70 2.20 -12.04
C CYS A 196 -12.70 3.26 -13.13
N THR A 197 -13.28 4.42 -12.82
CA THR A 197 -13.26 5.60 -13.71
C THR A 197 -12.81 6.85 -12.95
N GLY A 198 -11.80 7.54 -13.48
CA GLY A 198 -11.36 8.84 -12.96
C GLY A 198 -12.22 9.98 -13.53
N ARG A 199 -12.73 10.85 -12.66
CA ARG A 199 -13.41 12.11 -13.03
C ARG A 199 -12.73 13.29 -12.36
N ALA A 200 -12.78 14.47 -12.96
CA ALA A 200 -12.24 15.68 -12.34
C ALA A 200 -12.93 15.93 -10.98
N GLY A 201 -12.13 16.09 -9.92
CA GLY A 201 -12.64 16.35 -8.57
C GLY A 201 -13.17 17.78 -8.43
N LYS A 202 -14.16 17.97 -7.55
CA LYS A 202 -14.64 19.32 -7.17
C LYS A 202 -13.63 19.99 -6.21
N GLU A 203 -13.68 21.33 -6.14
CA GLU A 203 -12.76 22.16 -5.33
C GLU A 203 -13.00 22.02 -3.81
N GLU A 204 -14.25 21.85 -3.37
CA GLU A 204 -14.57 21.56 -1.96
C GLU A 204 -14.42 20.07 -1.67
N ARG A 205 -13.44 19.71 -0.84
CA ARG A 205 -13.14 18.32 -0.49
C ARG A 205 -13.17 18.12 1.01
N ALA A 206 -13.85 17.06 1.44
CA ALA A 206 -13.61 16.49 2.74
C ALA A 206 -12.23 15.82 2.72
N GLU A 207 -11.43 16.06 3.75
CA GLU A 207 -10.12 15.41 3.87
C GLU A 207 -10.28 13.88 4.02
N PRO A 208 -9.49 13.08 3.27
CA PRO A 208 -9.56 11.63 3.36
C PRO A 208 -9.06 11.17 4.74
N ARG A 209 -9.94 10.49 5.49
CA ARG A 209 -9.59 9.91 6.81
C ARG A 209 -8.69 8.68 6.71
N LEU A 210 -8.71 8.01 5.56
CA LEU A 210 -7.96 6.79 5.27
C LEU A 210 -7.16 6.95 3.98
N PRO A 211 -5.98 6.32 3.87
CA PRO A 211 -5.27 6.14 2.61
C PRO A 211 -6.16 5.45 1.57
N GLN A 212 -5.93 5.74 0.28
CA GLN A 212 -6.79 5.24 -0.79
C GLN A 212 -6.93 3.72 -0.80
N SER A 213 -5.86 2.97 -0.51
CA SER A 213 -5.88 1.50 -0.49
C SER A 213 -6.66 0.93 0.70
N LEU A 214 -6.56 1.55 1.89
CA LEU A 214 -7.36 1.18 3.05
C LEU A 214 -8.83 1.52 2.82
N HIS A 215 -9.13 2.70 2.27
CA HIS A 215 -10.51 3.06 1.91
C HIS A 215 -11.08 2.12 0.85
N PHE A 216 -10.29 1.76 -0.18
CA PHE A 216 -10.66 0.73 -1.15
C PHE A 216 -11.02 -0.59 -0.47
N LEU A 217 -10.12 -1.11 0.38
CA LEU A 217 -10.33 -2.38 1.07
C LEU A 217 -11.56 -2.35 1.99
N GLN A 218 -11.78 -1.22 2.67
CA GLN A 218 -12.97 -1.02 3.50
C GLN A 218 -14.25 -1.19 2.69
N GLN A 219 -14.35 -0.51 1.55
CA GLN A 219 -15.55 -0.54 0.70
C GLN A 219 -15.73 -1.90 0.03
N TRP A 220 -14.62 -2.54 -0.36
CA TRP A 220 -14.62 -3.89 -0.89
C TRP A 220 -15.17 -4.91 0.11
N LEU A 221 -14.66 -4.91 1.35
CA LEU A 221 -15.07 -5.84 2.40
C LEU A 221 -16.47 -5.53 2.96
N ALA A 222 -16.89 -4.26 2.92
CA ALA A 222 -18.27 -3.86 3.21
C ALA A 222 -19.25 -4.23 2.08
N GLU A 223 -18.78 -4.89 1.01
CA GLU A 223 -19.58 -5.31 -0.15
C GLU A 223 -20.33 -4.16 -0.83
N SER A 224 -19.73 -2.97 -0.81
CA SER A 224 -20.32 -1.79 -1.44
C SER A 224 -20.38 -1.96 -2.96
N THR A 225 -21.56 -1.74 -3.53
CA THR A 225 -21.78 -1.86 -4.98
C THR A 225 -21.06 -0.76 -5.76
N THR A 226 -21.04 0.45 -5.19
CA THR A 226 -20.36 1.62 -5.76
C THR A 226 -19.74 2.45 -4.64
N PHE A 227 -18.56 3.01 -4.90
CA PHE A 227 -17.89 3.90 -3.96
C PHE A 227 -16.92 4.83 -4.69
N SER A 228 -16.36 5.82 -3.98
CA SER A 228 -15.44 6.80 -4.57
C SER A 228 -14.23 7.01 -3.69
N LEU A 229 -13.06 7.05 -4.31
CA LEU A 229 -11.78 7.30 -3.66
C LEU A 229 -11.29 8.68 -4.12
N PRO A 230 -11.20 9.69 -3.22
CA PRO A 230 -10.70 11.00 -3.59
C PRO A 230 -9.18 10.94 -3.85
N GLY A 231 -8.75 11.65 -4.89
CA GLY A 231 -7.36 11.91 -5.23
C GLY A 231 -7.06 13.42 -5.27
N GLU A 232 -5.89 13.81 -5.79
CA GLU A 232 -5.41 15.20 -5.75
C GLU A 232 -6.12 16.06 -6.80
N ARG A 233 -6.44 15.49 -7.96
CA ARG A 233 -7.16 16.17 -9.05
C ARG A 233 -8.34 15.37 -9.57
N LEU A 234 -8.32 14.08 -9.31
CA LEU A 234 -9.34 13.15 -9.77
C LEU A 234 -10.06 12.56 -8.57
N THR A 235 -11.34 12.25 -8.75
CA THR A 235 -12.07 11.32 -7.90
C THR A 235 -12.24 10.03 -8.68
N TRP A 236 -11.86 8.92 -8.07
CA TRP A 236 -11.89 7.60 -8.68
C TRP A 236 -13.18 6.89 -8.25
N HIS A 237 -14.10 6.71 -9.20
CA HIS A 237 -15.36 6.02 -8.97
C HIS A 237 -15.20 4.54 -9.27
N TRP A 238 -15.55 3.72 -8.28
CA TRP A 238 -15.51 2.27 -8.34
C TRP A 238 -16.91 1.70 -8.40
N GLU A 239 -17.10 0.71 -9.27
CA GLU A 239 -18.33 -0.05 -9.40
C GLU A 239 -17.97 -1.55 -9.36
N ARG A 240 -18.64 -2.29 -8.49
CA ARG A 240 -18.53 -3.74 -8.38
C ARG A 240 -19.65 -4.38 -9.17
N ASN A 241 -19.30 -5.24 -10.12
CA ASN A 241 -20.29 -6.02 -10.85
C ASN A 241 -20.75 -7.19 -9.98
N HIS A 242 -22.05 -7.25 -9.73
CA HIS A 242 -22.67 -8.45 -9.20
C HIS A 242 -23.04 -9.30 -10.40
N GLY A 243 -22.22 -10.32 -10.67
CA GLY A 243 -22.59 -11.36 -11.63
C GLY A 243 -23.90 -12.06 -11.25
#